data_AF-A0A3L7DRT7-F1
#
_entry.id   AF-A0A3L7DRT7-F1
#
_cell.length_a   1.000
_cell.length_b   1.000
_cell.length_c   1.000
_cell.angle_alpha   90.00
_cell.angle_beta   90.00
_cell.angle_gamma   90.00
#
_symmetry.space_group_name_H-M   'P 1'
#
loop_
_entity.id
_entity.type
_entity.pdbx_description
1 polymer ?
#
loop_
_entity_poly.entity_id
_entity_poly.type
_entity_poly.pdbx_seq_one_letter_code
_entity_poly.pdbx_strand_id
1 'polypeptide(L)' 'SGLKFMTPVQRHTGQTDRVMDHRRAVYEAARAMNPDRWSGGIRNWDLPGMVWLNPEKDRDDLEVAA' A
#
# COMPACT_ATOMS: atom_id res chain seq x y z
N SER A 1 4.22 6.89 -0.86
CA SER A 1 3.52 7.03 0.43
C SER A 1 3.50 5.67 1.12
N GLY A 2 3.98 5.59 2.36
CA GLY A 2 4.04 4.35 3.14
C GLY A 2 2.67 3.76 3.49
N LEU A 3 1.64 4.60 3.64
CA LEU A 3 0.26 4.20 3.92
C LEU A 3 -0.64 4.19 2.68
N LYS A 4 -0.06 4.16 1.47
CA LYS A 4 -0.82 4.09 0.21
C LYS A 4 -1.99 5.10 0.15
N PHE A 5 -1.77 6.33 0.65
CA PHE A 5 -2.79 7.40 0.71
C PHE A 5 -4.00 7.10 1.61
N MET A 6 -3.84 6.27 2.63
CA MET A 6 -4.82 6.15 3.71
C MET A 6 -4.65 7.27 4.72
N THR A 7 -5.75 7.84 5.19
CA THR A 7 -5.74 8.76 6.32
C THR A 7 -5.79 7.98 7.64
N PRO A 8 -5.30 8.56 8.76
CA PRO A 8 -5.42 7.95 10.08
C PRO A 8 -6.86 7.59 10.44
N VAL A 9 -7.81 8.51 10.17
CA VAL A 9 -9.24 8.30 10.46
C VAL A 9 -9.80 7.11 9.69
N GLN A 10 -9.50 6.97 8.40
CA GLN A 10 -9.96 5.83 7.60
C GLN A 10 -9.40 4.50 8.13
N ARG A 11 -8.17 4.50 8.64
CA ARG A 11 -7.56 3.31 9.24
C ARG A 11 -8.21 2.96 10.58
N HIS A 12 -8.42 3.94 11.45
CA HIS A 12 -9.05 3.73 12.76
C HIS A 12 -10.53 3.35 12.68
N THR A 13 -11.22 3.76 11.61
CA THR A 13 -12.63 3.42 11.37
C THR A 13 -12.81 2.13 10.57
N GLY A 14 -11.73 1.40 10.26
CA GLY A 14 -11.79 0.13 9.54
C GLY A 14 -12.18 0.26 8.06
N GLN A 15 -12.08 1.45 7.46
CA GLN A 15 -12.43 1.68 6.05
C GLN A 15 -11.38 1.17 5.07
N THR A 16 -10.23 0.74 5.58
CA THR A 16 -9.07 0.29 4.82
C THR A 16 -9.40 -0.70 3.72
N ASP A 17 -10.02 -1.82 4.08
CA ASP A 17 -10.21 -2.93 3.15
C ASP A 17 -11.13 -2.52 2.01
N ARG A 18 -12.25 -1.87 2.35
CA ARG A 18 -13.20 -1.32 1.38
C ARG A 18 -12.53 -0.35 0.40
N VAL A 19 -11.67 0.54 0.88
CA VAL A 19 -10.95 1.50 0.02
C VAL A 19 -9.96 0.79 -0.88
N MET A 20 -9.22 -0.20 -0.37
CA MET A 20 -8.23 -0.95 -1.17
C MET A 20 -8.89 -1.88 -2.20
N ASP A 21 -10.00 -2.53 -1.85
CA ASP A 21 -10.80 -3.32 -2.77
C ASP A 21 -11.35 -2.47 -3.91
N HIS A 22 -11.90 -1.30 -3.58
CA HIS A 22 -12.40 -0.39 -4.60
C HIS A 22 -11.29 0.08 -5.54
N ARG A 23 -10.09 0.39 -5.01
CA ARG A 23 -8.94 0.78 -5.83
C ARG A 23 -8.45 -0.35 -6.73
N ARG A 24 -8.40 -1.59 -6.23
CA ARG A 24 -8.11 -2.77 -7.04
C ARG A 24 -9.10 -2.89 -8.20
N ALA A 25 -10.39 -2.83 -7.91
CA ALA A 25 -11.44 -2.94 -8.93
C ALA A 25 -11.32 -1.87 -10.02
N VAL A 26 -11.08 -0.61 -9.64
CA VAL A 26 -10.88 0.49 -10.60
C VAL A 26 -9.67 0.24 -11.49
N TYR A 27 -8.56 -0.22 -10.92
CA TYR A 27 -7.33 -0.47 -11.68
C TYR A 27 -7.47 -1.67 -12.62
N GLU A 28 -8.12 -2.75 -12.16
CA GLU A 28 -8.38 -3.92 -13.02
C GLU A 28 -9.32 -3.56 -14.17
N ALA A 29 -10.39 -2.79 -13.91
CA ALA A 29 -11.29 -2.33 -14.96
C ALA A 29 -10.56 -1.45 -16.00
N ALA A 30 -9.71 -0.53 -15.54
CA ALA A 30 -8.91 0.33 -16.43
C ALA A 30 -7.88 -0.47 -17.25
N ARG A 31 -7.30 -1.52 -16.66
CA ARG A 31 -6.38 -2.43 -17.35
C ARG A 31 -7.09 -3.27 -18.40
N ALA A 32 -8.23 -3.84 -18.07
CA ALA A 32 -9.05 -4.62 -19.00
C ALA A 32 -9.52 -3.77 -20.20
N MET A 33 -9.81 -2.49 -19.99
CA MET A 33 -10.27 -1.59 -21.05
C MET A 33 -9.17 -1.20 -22.05
N ASN A 34 -7.92 -1.07 -21.60
CA ASN A 34 -6.81 -0.62 -22.46
C ASN A 34 -5.51 -1.38 -22.12
N PRO A 35 -5.42 -2.68 -22.43
CA PRO A 35 -4.29 -3.51 -22.00
C PRO A 35 -2.94 -3.02 -22.54
N ASP A 36 -2.88 -2.49 -23.77
CA ASP A 36 -1.65 -2.01 -24.41
C ASP A 36 -0.99 -0.83 -23.67
N ARG A 37 -1.78 -0.11 -22.86
CA ARG A 37 -1.25 1.00 -22.03
C ARG A 37 -0.50 0.51 -20.79
N TRP A 38 -0.62 -0.77 -20.44
CA TRP A 38 -0.05 -1.34 -19.22
C TRP A 38 1.12 -2.27 -19.55
N SER A 39 2.31 -1.93 -19.09
CA SER A 39 3.50 -2.78 -19.24
C SER A 39 3.51 -3.98 -18.27
N GLY A 40 2.59 -4.04 -17.30
CA GLY A 40 2.56 -5.07 -16.28
C GLY A 40 1.24 -5.13 -15.50
N GLY A 41 1.32 -5.65 -14.27
CA GLY A 41 0.18 -5.74 -13.36
C GLY A 41 -0.29 -4.39 -12.83
N ILE A 42 -1.38 -4.41 -12.07
CA ILE A 42 -1.88 -3.22 -11.39
C ILE A 42 -0.98 -2.82 -10.22
N ARG A 43 -1.15 -1.59 -9.75
CA ARG A 43 -0.46 -1.09 -8.57
C ARG A 43 -0.75 -1.96 -7.34
N ASN A 44 0.29 -2.28 -6.56
CA ASN A 44 0.13 -2.97 -5.27
C ASN A 44 -0.59 -2.05 -4.25
N TRP A 45 -1.78 -2.49 -3.84
CA TRP A 45 -2.67 -1.85 -2.87
C TRP A 45 -2.64 -2.48 -1.46
N ASP A 46 -1.75 -3.42 -1.22
CA ASP A 46 -1.59 -4.04 0.09
C ASP A 46 -0.93 -3.05 1.05
N LEU A 47 -1.50 -2.98 2.25
CA LEU A 47 -0.99 -2.17 3.34
C LEU A 47 -0.13 -3.01 4.27
N PRO A 48 0.98 -2.44 4.78
CA PRO A 48 1.71 -3.08 5.85
C PRO A 48 0.81 -3.19 7.11
N GLY A 49 0.95 -4.29 7.85
CA GLY A 49 0.23 -4.51 9.10
C GLY A 49 0.58 -3.45 10.14
N MET A 50 1.86 -3.10 10.26
CA MET A 50 2.38 -2.11 11.20
C MET A 50 3.24 -1.07 10.46
N VAL A 51 3.20 0.18 10.94
CA VAL A 51 4.09 1.25 10.50
C VAL A 51 4.57 2.03 11.72
N TRP A 52 5.80 2.53 11.66
CA TRP A 52 6.40 3.37 12.68
C TRP A 52 6.41 4.82 12.21
N LEU A 53 6.00 5.77 13.05
CA LEU A 53 6.06 7.20 12.73
C LEU A 53 7.50 7.73 12.79
N ASN A 54 8.29 7.13 13.68
CA ASN A 54 9.72 7.30 13.81
C ASN A 54 10.24 5.92 14.19
N PRO A 55 10.94 5.19 13.30
CA PRO A 55 11.48 3.89 13.67
C PRO A 55 12.45 4.08 14.84
N GLU A 56 12.27 3.31 15.92
CA GLU A 56 13.41 3.05 16.79
C GLU A 56 14.39 2.22 15.94
N LYS A 57 15.68 2.55 15.97
CA LYS A 57 16.67 1.72 15.27
C LYS A 57 16.58 0.33 15.88
N ASP A 58 16.09 -0.65 15.13
CA ASP A 58 16.16 -2.01 15.60
C ASP A 58 17.65 -2.37 15.69
N ARG A 59 18.05 -3.08 16.74
CA ARG A 59 19.47 -3.45 16.94
C ARG A 59 20.02 -4.27 15.76
N ASP A 60 19.14 -4.96 15.04
CA ASP A 60 19.49 -5.76 13.86
C ASP A 60 19.95 -4.88 12.68
N ASP A 61 19.47 -3.63 12.60
CA ASP A 61 19.90 -2.65 11.59
C ASP A 61 21.36 -2.20 11.79
N LEU A 62 21.92 -2.43 12.99
CA LEU A 62 23.31 -2.09 13.33
C LEU A 62 24.30 -3.21 12.98
N GLU A 63 23.84 -4.46 12.82
CA GLU A 63 24.70 -5.61 12.52
C GLU A 63 24.98 -5.75 11.01
N VAL A 64 24.08 -5.24 10.16
CA VAL A 64 24.23 -5.24 8.69
C VAL A 64 25.19 -4.14 8.20
N ALA A 65 25.60 -3.22 9.07
CA ALA A 65 26.45 -2.06 8.74
C ALA A 65 27.87 -2.11 9.33
N ALA A 66 28.31 -3.28 9.84
CA ALA A 66 29.67 -3.54 10.33
C ALA A 66 30.40 -4.56 9.44
#